data_AF-A0A976J6R0-F1
#
_entry.id   AF-A0A976J6R0-F1
#
_cell.length_a   1.000
_cell.length_b   1.000
_cell.length_c   1.000
_cell.angle_alpha   90.00
_cell.angle_beta   90.00
_cell.angle_gamma   90.00
#
_symmetry.space_group_name_H-M   'P 1'
#
loop_
_entity.id
_entity.type
_entity.pdbx_description
1 polymer ?
#
loop_
_entity_poly.entity_id
_entity_poly.type
_entity_poly.pdbx_seq_one_letter_code
_entity_poly.pdbx_strand_id
1 'polypeptide(L)'
;MSGWTDQDLLRLDAEFAQEGVTMHARPMRAAMSILGSGFVIGVLGNPEVDRITEAYLRLFPQTHEAWPGKGIGLTASVDTVRKVTVAVVFGTCSISVHKGLGFETHEDWVQWCRGDPAIAACSALAFADTYDLAYGVNPPAGAASAELWRMALSNLEDVANILPTGFSVDSVLQPICLTSELSMKAALVDLGDDSKALARRDVGHNHEELARRLAARHPHRDDPIVAAVATALPDYVDSRYKSAGLTRLAVVKLALGAQFIAASAARRLGDQDFADEMEQESWPGPRKAAFYA
;
A
#
# COMPACT_ATOMS: atom_id res chain seq x y z
N MET A 1 -23.08 15.17 -28.19
CA MET A 1 -21.64 15.05 -27.88
C MET A 1 -21.17 16.43 -27.46
N SER A 2 -20.93 16.64 -26.16
CA SER A 2 -20.26 17.84 -25.69
C SER A 2 -18.81 17.79 -26.20
N GLY A 3 -18.45 18.72 -27.08
CA GLY A 3 -17.09 18.80 -27.61
C GLY A 3 -16.17 19.39 -26.56
N TRP A 4 -15.52 18.52 -25.77
CA TRP A 4 -14.38 18.92 -24.94
C TRP A 4 -13.09 18.85 -25.77
N THR A 5 -12.08 19.59 -25.33
CA THR A 5 -10.78 19.72 -25.99
C THR A 5 -9.64 19.47 -25.01
N ASP A 6 -8.42 19.32 -25.53
CA ASP A 6 -7.21 19.22 -24.70
C ASP A 6 -7.04 20.48 -23.80
N GLN A 7 -7.49 21.67 -24.25
CA GLN A 7 -7.45 22.88 -23.42
C GLN A 7 -8.39 22.80 -22.21
N ASP A 8 -9.53 22.12 -22.33
CA ASP A 8 -10.43 21.90 -21.21
C ASP A 8 -9.77 21.02 -20.14
N LEU A 9 -9.06 19.97 -20.56
CA LEU A 9 -8.32 19.09 -19.64
C LEU A 9 -7.15 19.81 -18.96
N LEU A 10 -6.42 20.66 -19.69
CA LEU A 10 -5.34 21.48 -19.10
C LEU A 10 -5.88 22.47 -18.05
N ARG A 11 -7.02 23.09 -18.33
CA ARG A 11 -7.68 23.99 -17.36
C ARG A 11 -8.16 23.22 -16.13
N LEU A 12 -8.84 22.11 -16.33
CA LEU A 12 -9.34 21.27 -15.23
C LEU A 12 -8.20 20.73 -14.36
N ASP A 13 -7.07 20.31 -14.95
CA ASP A 13 -5.92 19.85 -14.15
C ASP A 13 -5.37 20.96 -13.24
N ALA A 14 -5.25 22.19 -13.75
CA ALA A 14 -4.81 23.33 -12.95
C ALA A 14 -5.78 23.64 -11.79
N GLU A 15 -7.09 23.59 -12.06
CA GLU A 15 -8.14 23.74 -11.03
C GLU A 15 -8.03 22.64 -9.96
N PHE A 16 -7.93 21.38 -10.39
CA PHE A 16 -7.78 20.24 -9.48
C PHE A 16 -6.50 20.30 -8.65
N ALA A 17 -5.40 20.79 -9.23
CA ALA A 17 -4.16 21.00 -8.51
C ALA A 17 -4.30 22.06 -7.40
N GLN A 18 -4.99 23.17 -7.68
CA GLN A 18 -5.26 24.22 -6.71
C GLN A 18 -6.15 23.73 -5.56
N GLU A 19 -7.11 22.86 -5.87
CA GLU A 19 -7.99 22.23 -4.88
C GLU A 19 -7.33 21.10 -4.07
N GLY A 20 -6.09 20.73 -4.40
CA GLY A 20 -5.37 19.64 -3.72
C GLY A 20 -5.88 18.24 -4.08
N VAL A 21 -6.52 18.08 -5.24
CA VAL A 21 -6.93 16.76 -5.73
C VAL A 21 -5.69 15.93 -6.06
N THR A 22 -5.62 14.74 -5.46
CA THR A 22 -4.52 13.79 -5.67
C THR A 22 -4.40 13.42 -7.14
N MET A 23 -3.17 13.27 -7.64
CA MET A 23 -2.91 13.06 -9.07
C MET A 23 -3.64 11.81 -9.62
N HIS A 24 -3.72 10.73 -8.84
CA HIS A 24 -4.49 9.55 -9.24
C HIS A 24 -6.00 9.82 -9.34
N ALA A 25 -6.60 10.76 -8.63
CA ALA A 25 -8.05 10.97 -8.72
C ALA A 25 -8.47 11.83 -9.92
N ARG A 26 -7.52 12.55 -10.54
CA ARG A 26 -7.80 13.58 -11.54
C ARG A 26 -8.39 13.07 -12.86
N PRO A 27 -7.97 11.92 -13.44
CA PRO A 27 -8.59 11.43 -14.67
C PRO A 27 -10.09 11.17 -14.51
N MET A 28 -10.48 10.46 -13.43
CA MET A 28 -11.88 10.24 -13.11
C MET A 28 -12.62 11.55 -12.85
N ARG A 29 -12.00 12.47 -12.10
CA ARG A 29 -12.59 13.78 -11.79
C ARG A 29 -12.81 14.61 -13.05
N ALA A 30 -11.89 14.57 -14.02
CA ALA A 30 -12.05 15.22 -15.32
C ALA A 30 -13.25 14.64 -16.08
N ALA A 31 -13.38 13.31 -16.11
CA ALA A 31 -14.54 12.65 -16.72
C ALA A 31 -15.85 13.08 -16.04
N MET A 32 -15.89 13.11 -14.70
CA MET A 32 -17.05 13.60 -13.94
C MET A 32 -17.39 15.06 -14.24
N SER A 33 -16.39 15.93 -14.34
CA SER A 33 -16.59 17.35 -14.64
C SER A 33 -17.08 17.60 -16.07
N ILE A 34 -16.61 16.82 -17.05
CA ILE A 34 -16.97 16.96 -18.46
C ILE A 34 -18.34 16.34 -18.76
N LEU A 35 -18.62 15.17 -18.22
CA LEU A 35 -19.85 14.42 -18.49
C LEU A 35 -21.01 14.83 -17.57
N GLY A 36 -20.71 15.52 -16.47
CA GLY A 36 -21.71 15.95 -15.48
C GLY A 36 -22.30 14.79 -14.67
N SER A 37 -23.46 14.98 -14.06
CA SER A 37 -24.10 13.97 -13.20
C SER A 37 -24.84 12.86 -13.97
N GLY A 38 -24.85 12.91 -15.31
CA GLY A 38 -25.66 12.03 -16.16
C GLY A 38 -24.97 10.78 -16.69
N PHE A 39 -23.66 10.62 -16.49
CA PHE A 39 -22.95 9.44 -16.98
C PHE A 39 -23.09 8.25 -16.03
N VAL A 40 -23.13 7.06 -16.60
CA VAL A 40 -23.17 5.78 -15.87
C VAL A 40 -21.98 4.95 -16.34
N ILE A 41 -21.23 4.38 -15.41
CA ILE A 41 -20.22 3.37 -15.70
C ILE A 41 -20.90 2.02 -15.51
N GLY A 42 -21.18 1.33 -16.62
CA GLY A 42 -21.77 0.00 -16.61
C GLY A 42 -20.73 -1.09 -16.41
N VAL A 43 -21.17 -2.35 -16.42
CA VAL A 43 -20.27 -3.54 -16.35
C VAL A 43 -19.24 -3.56 -17.49
N LEU A 44 -19.57 -2.96 -18.65
CA LEU A 44 -18.68 -2.83 -19.81
C LEU A 44 -17.89 -1.52 -19.82
N GLY A 45 -17.88 -0.77 -18.72
CA GLY A 45 -17.27 0.56 -18.65
C GLY A 45 -18.16 1.65 -19.22
N ASN A 46 -17.54 2.78 -19.59
CA ASN A 46 -18.18 3.89 -20.28
C ASN A 46 -17.20 4.47 -21.31
N PRO A 47 -17.43 4.28 -22.62
CA PRO A 47 -16.49 4.71 -23.66
C PRO A 47 -16.13 6.20 -23.62
N GLU A 48 -17.02 7.07 -23.15
CA GLU A 48 -16.71 8.50 -23.02
C GLU A 48 -15.83 8.78 -21.80
N VAL A 49 -16.00 8.05 -20.69
CA VAL A 49 -15.09 8.11 -19.54
C VAL A 49 -13.71 7.60 -19.95
N ASP A 50 -13.65 6.49 -20.69
CA ASP A 50 -12.40 5.90 -21.18
C ASP A 50 -11.68 6.88 -22.11
N ARG A 51 -12.38 7.48 -23.07
CA ARG A 51 -11.82 8.48 -24.00
C ARG A 51 -11.26 9.71 -23.29
N ILE A 52 -11.96 10.22 -22.27
CA ILE A 52 -11.48 11.37 -21.47
C ILE A 52 -10.26 10.96 -20.66
N THR A 53 -10.29 9.79 -20.03
CA THR A 53 -9.18 9.24 -19.23
C THR A 53 -7.94 9.04 -20.10
N GLU A 54 -8.07 8.44 -21.27
CA GLU A 54 -6.97 8.24 -22.23
C GLU A 54 -6.38 9.58 -22.71
N ALA A 55 -7.22 10.57 -23.03
CA ALA A 55 -6.72 11.88 -23.42
C ALA A 55 -6.03 12.61 -22.26
N TYR A 56 -6.54 12.47 -21.04
CA TYR A 56 -5.91 13.03 -19.85
C TYR A 56 -4.54 12.38 -19.62
N LEU A 57 -4.44 11.05 -19.66
CA LEU A 57 -3.18 10.30 -19.49
C LEU A 57 -2.17 10.62 -20.60
N ARG A 58 -2.62 10.88 -21.84
CA ARG A 58 -1.76 11.36 -22.93
C ARG A 58 -1.16 12.73 -22.64
N LEU A 59 -1.92 13.65 -22.05
CA LEU A 59 -1.47 15.01 -21.70
C LEU A 59 -0.58 15.02 -20.44
N PHE A 60 -0.84 14.11 -19.51
CA PHE A 60 -0.18 14.01 -18.21
C PHE A 60 0.36 12.58 -17.99
N PRO A 61 1.40 12.16 -18.73
CA PRO A 61 1.89 10.78 -18.70
C PRO A 61 2.35 10.32 -17.31
N GLN A 62 2.82 11.24 -16.45
CA GLN A 62 3.17 10.95 -15.06
C GLN A 62 2.01 10.38 -14.23
N THR A 63 0.76 10.65 -14.63
CA THR A 63 -0.43 10.12 -13.94
C THR A 63 -0.51 8.60 -14.05
N HIS A 64 0.12 7.97 -15.05
CA HIS A 64 0.21 6.51 -15.14
C HIS A 64 0.89 5.86 -13.94
N GLU A 65 1.73 6.59 -13.20
CA GLU A 65 2.45 6.03 -12.05
C GLU A 65 1.57 5.81 -10.82
N ALA A 66 0.39 6.43 -10.78
CA ALA A 66 -0.50 6.42 -9.62
C ALA A 66 -1.97 6.09 -9.98
N TRP A 67 -2.38 6.24 -11.23
CA TRP A 67 -3.73 5.87 -11.69
C TRP A 67 -3.85 4.36 -11.94
N PRO A 68 -4.99 3.71 -11.61
CA PRO A 68 -6.17 4.19 -10.87
C PRO A 68 -6.10 3.84 -9.36
N GLY A 69 -5.09 4.35 -8.65
CA GLY A 69 -4.71 3.87 -7.32
C GLY A 69 -5.68 4.17 -6.18
N LYS A 70 -6.00 3.13 -5.41
CA LYS A 70 -6.62 3.14 -4.07
C LYS A 70 -5.56 3.07 -2.96
N GLY A 71 -4.45 2.38 -3.21
CA GLY A 71 -3.37 2.20 -2.26
C GLY A 71 -2.06 1.86 -2.97
N ILE A 72 -0.94 2.14 -2.29
CA ILE A 72 0.41 1.90 -2.79
C ILE A 72 1.14 0.99 -1.79
N GLY A 73 1.87 0.03 -2.33
CA GLY A 73 2.77 -0.85 -1.58
C GLY A 73 3.95 -1.25 -2.45
N LEU A 74 4.62 -2.32 -2.06
CA LEU A 74 5.75 -2.86 -2.78
C LEU A 74 5.75 -4.39 -2.80
N THR A 75 6.49 -4.92 -3.77
CA THR A 75 6.88 -6.31 -3.86
C THR A 75 8.37 -6.42 -4.19
N ALA A 76 9.00 -7.57 -3.94
CA ALA A 76 10.41 -7.74 -4.24
C ALA A 76 10.78 -9.13 -4.79
N SER A 77 11.78 -9.12 -5.66
CA SER A 77 12.54 -10.29 -6.11
C SER A 77 13.96 -10.16 -5.57
N VAL A 78 14.22 -10.80 -4.43
CA VAL A 78 15.41 -10.57 -3.60
C VAL A 78 15.48 -9.10 -3.17
N ASP A 79 16.40 -8.30 -3.71
CA ASP A 79 16.59 -6.87 -3.38
C ASP A 79 16.12 -5.93 -4.51
N THR A 80 15.55 -6.51 -5.57
CA THR A 80 14.92 -5.77 -6.68
C THR A 80 13.48 -5.49 -6.31
N VAL A 81 13.16 -4.23 -6.07
CA VAL A 81 11.84 -3.78 -5.58
C VAL A 81 11.01 -3.25 -6.74
N ARG A 82 9.71 -3.55 -6.72
CA ARG A 82 8.71 -2.95 -7.60
C ARG A 82 7.63 -2.29 -6.76
N LYS A 83 7.29 -1.05 -7.11
CA LYS A 83 6.10 -0.37 -6.58
C LYS A 83 4.84 -1.08 -7.09
N VAL A 84 3.88 -1.26 -6.20
CA VAL A 84 2.58 -1.87 -6.50
C VAL A 84 1.50 -0.84 -6.23
N THR A 85 0.59 -0.67 -7.19
CA THR A 85 -0.57 0.22 -7.04
C THR A 85 -1.83 -0.64 -7.11
N VAL A 86 -2.58 -0.70 -6.01
CA VAL A 86 -3.89 -1.37 -5.97
C VAL A 86 -4.91 -0.44 -6.58
N ALA A 87 -5.64 -0.89 -7.59
CA ALA A 87 -6.64 -0.11 -8.30
C ALA A 87 -7.92 0.09 -7.48
N VAL A 88 -8.64 1.19 -7.72
CA VAL A 88 -10.05 1.33 -7.31
C VAL A 88 -10.92 0.41 -8.17
N VAL A 89 -11.49 -0.60 -7.53
CA VAL A 89 -12.46 -1.53 -8.11
C VAL A 89 -13.87 -1.22 -7.60
N PHE A 90 -14.84 -1.22 -8.52
CA PHE A 90 -16.26 -1.19 -8.20
C PHE A 90 -16.88 -2.59 -8.44
N GLY A 91 -17.58 -3.12 -7.43
CA GLY A 91 -18.21 -4.44 -7.50
C GLY A 91 -17.24 -5.60 -7.37
N THR A 92 -17.61 -6.78 -7.89
CA THR A 92 -16.78 -7.99 -7.87
C THR A 92 -15.91 -8.05 -9.13
N CYS A 93 -14.61 -8.24 -8.97
CA CYS A 93 -13.69 -8.47 -10.08
C CYS A 93 -12.84 -9.72 -9.85
N SER A 94 -12.39 -10.35 -10.94
CA SER A 94 -11.35 -11.38 -10.87
C SER A 94 -9.98 -10.69 -10.92
N ILE A 95 -9.18 -10.87 -9.88
CA ILE A 95 -7.86 -10.27 -9.77
C ILE A 95 -6.81 -11.26 -10.26
N SER A 96 -6.06 -10.85 -11.28
CA SER A 96 -4.85 -11.56 -11.68
C SER A 96 -3.64 -10.96 -10.96
N VAL A 97 -2.90 -11.79 -10.20
CA VAL A 97 -1.73 -11.35 -9.42
C VAL A 97 -0.70 -10.63 -10.29
N HIS A 98 -0.28 -11.21 -11.42
CA HIS A 98 0.73 -10.59 -12.28
C HIS A 98 0.28 -9.23 -12.83
N LYS A 99 -1.01 -9.10 -13.19
CA LYS A 99 -1.57 -7.82 -13.65
C LYS A 99 -1.66 -6.81 -12.52
N GLY A 100 -2.06 -7.24 -11.32
CA GLY A 100 -2.09 -6.40 -10.12
C GLY A 100 -0.71 -5.91 -9.69
N LEU A 101 0.33 -6.71 -9.94
CA LEU A 101 1.73 -6.34 -9.78
C LEU A 101 2.28 -5.47 -10.93
N GLY A 102 1.47 -5.19 -11.95
CA GLY A 102 1.81 -4.33 -13.07
C GLY A 102 2.69 -5.00 -14.14
N PHE A 103 2.63 -6.32 -14.28
CA PHE A 103 3.25 -7.05 -15.39
C PHE A 103 2.26 -7.24 -16.54
N GLU A 104 2.75 -7.16 -17.78
CA GLU A 104 1.94 -7.38 -18.98
C GLU A 104 1.51 -8.84 -19.11
N THR A 105 2.44 -9.76 -18.87
CA THR A 105 2.21 -11.21 -18.96
C THR A 105 2.59 -11.93 -17.67
N HIS A 106 2.11 -13.17 -17.53
CA HIS A 106 2.51 -14.03 -16.41
C HIS A 106 3.99 -14.42 -16.52
N GLU A 107 4.48 -14.63 -17.73
CA GLU A 107 5.86 -14.99 -18.04
C GLU A 107 6.84 -13.90 -17.61
N ASP A 108 6.52 -12.62 -17.83
CA ASP A 108 7.34 -11.49 -17.39
C ASP A 108 7.50 -11.47 -15.86
N TRP A 109 6.41 -11.76 -15.15
CA TRP A 109 6.42 -11.84 -13.70
C TRP A 109 7.28 -13.02 -13.21
N VAL A 110 7.11 -14.22 -13.80
CA VAL A 110 7.92 -15.39 -13.47
C VAL A 110 9.40 -15.14 -13.75
N GLN A 111 9.73 -14.49 -14.86
CA GLN A 111 11.10 -14.10 -15.19
C GLN A 111 11.67 -13.11 -14.18
N TRP A 112 10.89 -12.10 -13.77
CA TRP A 112 11.28 -11.16 -12.72
C TRP A 112 11.50 -11.85 -11.37
N CYS A 113 10.70 -12.87 -11.05
CA CYS A 113 10.89 -13.79 -9.93
C CYS A 113 12.02 -14.81 -10.14
N ARG A 114 12.82 -14.68 -11.20
CA ARG A 114 13.97 -15.55 -11.53
C ARG A 114 13.60 -17.02 -11.75
N GLY A 115 12.33 -17.29 -12.09
CA GLY A 115 11.79 -18.64 -12.18
C GLY A 115 11.68 -19.37 -10.84
N ASP A 116 11.86 -18.68 -9.71
CA ASP A 116 11.77 -19.26 -8.36
C ASP A 116 10.32 -19.18 -7.83
N PRO A 117 9.63 -20.33 -7.62
CA PRO A 117 8.27 -20.35 -7.12
C PRO A 117 8.11 -19.73 -5.73
N ALA A 118 9.15 -19.75 -4.89
CA ALA A 118 9.11 -19.14 -3.57
C ALA A 118 9.11 -17.61 -3.68
N ILE A 119 9.94 -17.03 -4.57
CA ILE A 119 9.93 -15.58 -4.82
C ILE A 119 8.58 -15.16 -5.41
N ALA A 120 8.04 -15.95 -6.34
CA ALA A 120 6.71 -15.69 -6.90
C ALA A 120 5.63 -15.70 -5.80
N ALA A 121 5.63 -16.71 -4.92
CA ALA A 121 4.71 -16.77 -3.78
C ALA A 121 4.84 -15.58 -2.83
N CYS A 122 6.07 -15.17 -2.48
CA CYS A 122 6.30 -13.95 -1.69
C CYS A 122 5.68 -12.73 -2.36
N SER A 123 5.91 -12.57 -3.66
CA SER A 123 5.45 -11.40 -4.39
C SER A 123 3.92 -11.34 -4.50
N ALA A 124 3.28 -12.50 -4.57
CA ALA A 124 1.83 -12.66 -4.59
C ALA A 124 1.20 -12.33 -3.22
N LEU A 125 1.79 -12.82 -2.12
CA LEU A 125 1.33 -12.52 -0.77
C LEU A 125 1.57 -11.05 -0.39
N ALA A 126 2.69 -10.45 -0.81
CA ALA A 126 2.93 -9.02 -0.63
C ALA A 126 1.90 -8.15 -1.40
N PHE A 127 1.46 -8.61 -2.58
CA PHE A 127 0.34 -7.98 -3.29
C PHE A 127 -0.96 -8.07 -2.48
N ALA A 128 -1.25 -9.24 -1.90
CA ALA A 128 -2.42 -9.42 -1.04
C ALA A 128 -2.35 -8.53 0.22
N ASP A 129 -1.18 -8.39 0.85
CA ASP A 129 -0.96 -7.44 1.95
C ASP A 129 -1.30 -6.00 1.55
N THR A 130 -0.88 -5.57 0.35
CA THR A 130 -1.20 -4.23 -0.16
C THR A 130 -2.71 -4.09 -0.41
N TYR A 131 -3.36 -5.12 -0.93
CA TYR A 131 -4.80 -5.14 -1.19
C TYR A 131 -5.60 -5.04 0.11
N ASP A 132 -5.29 -5.89 1.09
CA ASP A 132 -5.94 -5.90 2.39
C ASP A 132 -5.76 -4.59 3.14
N LEU A 133 -4.59 -3.98 3.05
CA LEU A 133 -4.35 -2.66 3.61
C LEU A 133 -5.18 -1.57 2.91
N ALA A 134 -5.19 -1.56 1.57
CA ALA A 134 -5.87 -0.53 0.79
C ALA A 134 -7.40 -0.55 0.95
N TYR A 135 -7.97 -1.73 1.17
CA TYR A 135 -9.41 -1.95 1.31
C TYR A 135 -9.89 -2.14 2.75
N GLY A 136 -9.04 -2.64 3.65
CA GLY A 136 -9.37 -2.85 5.06
C GLY A 136 -9.33 -1.57 5.89
N VAL A 137 -8.53 -0.57 5.50
CA VAL A 137 -8.47 0.72 6.20
C VAL A 137 -9.60 1.64 5.73
N ASN A 138 -10.62 1.78 6.58
CA ASN A 138 -11.73 2.70 6.36
C ASN A 138 -12.22 3.37 7.67
N PRO A 139 -11.36 4.15 8.36
CA PRO A 139 -11.74 4.80 9.60
C PRO A 139 -12.87 5.83 9.36
N PRO A 140 -13.83 5.97 10.29
CA PRO A 140 -14.86 7.01 10.19
C PRO A 140 -14.26 8.41 10.06
N ALA A 141 -14.95 9.30 9.34
CA ALA A 141 -14.52 10.68 9.20
C ALA A 141 -14.35 11.35 10.58
N GLY A 142 -13.16 11.91 10.83
CA GLY A 142 -12.82 12.56 12.11
C GLY A 142 -12.37 11.62 13.23
N ALA A 143 -12.23 10.31 12.97
CA ALA A 143 -11.65 9.37 13.94
C ALA A 143 -10.19 9.70 14.24
N ALA A 144 -9.77 9.53 15.49
CA ALA A 144 -8.38 9.77 15.90
C ALA A 144 -7.37 8.83 15.20
N SER A 145 -7.81 7.65 14.79
CA SER A 145 -7.06 6.68 13.99
C SER A 145 -6.89 7.10 12.53
N ALA A 146 -7.77 7.97 11.99
CA ALA A 146 -7.75 8.33 10.57
C ALA A 146 -6.43 9.02 10.17
N GLU A 147 -5.93 9.92 11.03
CA GLU A 147 -4.65 10.58 10.80
C GLU A 147 -3.47 9.61 10.89
N LEU A 148 -3.50 8.68 11.86
CA LEU A 148 -2.47 7.66 12.02
C LEU A 148 -2.41 6.73 10.80
N TRP A 149 -3.56 6.27 10.32
CA TRP A 149 -3.66 5.48 9.09
C TRP A 149 -3.15 6.26 7.88
N ARG A 150 -3.57 7.51 7.71
CA ARG A 150 -3.12 8.37 6.61
C ARG A 150 -1.60 8.52 6.61
N MET A 151 -1.00 8.76 7.78
CA MET A 151 0.45 8.88 7.92
C MET A 151 1.17 7.55 7.69
N ALA A 152 0.63 6.42 8.17
CA ALA A 152 1.19 5.10 7.93
C ALA A 152 1.24 4.77 6.43
N LEU A 153 0.13 4.99 5.71
CA LEU A 153 0.04 4.78 4.27
C LEU A 153 0.96 5.73 3.49
N SER A 154 1.07 6.98 3.90
CA SER A 154 1.98 7.95 3.29
C SER A 154 3.45 7.54 3.45
N ASN A 155 3.84 7.00 4.61
CA ASN A 155 5.21 6.50 4.81
C ASN A 155 5.46 5.24 3.98
N LEU A 156 4.48 4.34 3.87
CA LEU A 156 4.61 3.16 2.99
C LEU A 156 4.76 3.57 1.52
N GLU A 157 4.03 4.60 1.08
CA GLU A 157 4.18 5.18 -0.25
C GLU A 157 5.59 5.75 -0.48
N ASP A 158 6.16 6.46 0.50
CA ASP A 158 7.55 6.93 0.43
C ASP A 158 8.53 5.76 0.29
N VAL A 159 8.34 4.68 1.06
CA VAL A 159 9.15 3.46 0.95
C VAL A 159 9.05 2.86 -0.45
N ALA A 160 7.84 2.72 -0.98
CA ALA A 160 7.57 2.14 -2.28
C ALA A 160 8.08 2.99 -3.46
N ASN A 161 8.18 4.31 -3.29
CA ASN A 161 8.76 5.22 -4.29
C ASN A 161 10.30 5.31 -4.22
N ILE A 162 10.88 5.24 -3.01
CA ILE A 162 12.34 5.36 -2.82
C ILE A 162 13.06 4.05 -3.14
N LEU A 163 12.58 2.91 -2.63
CA LEU A 163 13.32 1.65 -2.72
C LEU A 163 13.62 1.20 -4.14
N PRO A 164 12.71 1.27 -5.13
CA PRO A 164 12.98 0.77 -6.48
C PRO A 164 14.23 1.37 -7.14
N THR A 165 14.54 2.64 -6.87
CA THR A 165 15.61 3.39 -7.56
C THR A 165 16.68 3.96 -6.63
N GLY A 166 16.47 3.89 -5.31
CA GLY A 166 17.38 4.48 -4.32
C GLY A 166 18.76 3.85 -4.31
N PHE A 167 19.80 4.69 -4.45
CA PHE A 167 21.21 4.29 -4.33
C PHE A 167 21.61 3.96 -2.88
N SER A 168 20.99 4.65 -1.91
CA SER A 168 21.15 4.39 -0.48
C SER A 168 19.82 3.94 0.10
N VAL A 169 19.88 3.09 1.12
CA VAL A 169 18.73 2.55 1.84
C VAL A 169 18.56 3.16 3.24
N ASP A 170 19.52 3.97 3.70
CA ASP A 170 19.50 4.53 5.05
C ASP A 170 18.32 5.49 5.26
N SER A 171 17.96 6.28 4.25
CA SER A 171 16.87 7.25 4.33
C SER A 171 15.47 6.62 4.42
N VAL A 172 15.33 5.35 4.01
CA VAL A 172 14.03 4.67 3.98
C VAL A 172 13.72 3.95 5.31
N LEU A 173 14.71 3.77 6.18
CA LEU A 173 14.53 3.09 7.47
C LEU A 173 13.50 3.78 8.36
N GLN A 174 13.53 5.12 8.42
CA GLN A 174 12.57 5.87 9.22
C GLN A 174 11.13 5.68 8.70
N PRO A 175 10.82 5.86 7.40
CA PRO A 175 9.51 5.53 6.85
C PRO A 175 9.06 4.08 7.10
N ILE A 176 9.95 3.09 7.04
CA ILE A 176 9.65 1.68 7.36
C ILE A 176 9.20 1.54 8.83
N CYS A 177 9.95 2.11 9.77
CA CYS A 177 9.61 2.07 11.18
C CYS A 177 8.32 2.82 11.50
N LEU A 178 8.09 3.98 10.86
CA LEU A 178 6.87 4.77 11.02
C LEU A 178 5.63 4.07 10.45
N THR A 179 5.76 3.37 9.32
CA THR A 179 4.67 2.55 8.75
C THR A 179 4.19 1.51 9.77
N SER A 180 5.12 0.78 10.38
CA SER A 180 4.82 -0.24 11.40
C SER A 180 4.23 0.38 12.67
N GLU A 181 4.87 1.44 13.19
CA GLU A 181 4.43 2.10 14.43
C GLU A 181 3.02 2.68 14.29
N LEU A 182 2.77 3.46 13.24
CA LEU A 182 1.55 4.22 13.08
C LEU A 182 0.35 3.31 12.76
N SER A 183 0.55 2.26 11.95
CA SER A 183 -0.52 1.29 11.65
C SER A 183 -0.94 0.49 12.88
N MET A 184 0.00 0.00 13.69
CA MET A 184 -0.32 -0.68 14.95
C MET A 184 -1.05 0.25 15.92
N LYS A 185 -0.61 1.51 16.05
CA LYS A 185 -1.30 2.51 16.88
C LYS A 185 -2.71 2.79 16.36
N ALA A 186 -2.87 2.96 15.05
CA ALA A 186 -4.17 3.23 14.44
C ALA A 186 -5.16 2.11 14.75
N ALA A 187 -4.75 0.85 14.54
CA ALA A 187 -5.57 -0.31 14.86
C ALA A 187 -5.89 -0.42 16.36
N LEU A 188 -4.92 -0.15 17.25
CA LEU A 188 -5.18 -0.13 18.69
C LEU A 188 -6.22 0.94 19.08
N VAL A 189 -6.15 2.14 18.49
CA VAL A 189 -7.15 3.19 18.69
C VAL A 189 -8.52 2.75 18.19
N ASP A 190 -8.60 2.14 17.01
CA ASP A 190 -9.86 1.60 16.47
C ASP A 190 -10.42 0.47 17.34
N LEU A 191 -9.55 -0.31 17.99
CA LEU A 191 -9.91 -1.33 18.99
C LEU A 191 -10.20 -0.74 20.39
N GLY A 192 -10.18 0.59 20.54
CA GLY A 192 -10.62 1.31 21.74
C GLY A 192 -9.52 1.74 22.73
N ASP A 193 -8.24 1.64 22.36
CA ASP A 193 -7.15 2.19 23.18
C ASP A 193 -7.11 3.74 23.13
N ASP A 194 -6.68 4.36 24.21
CA ASP A 194 -6.48 5.81 24.28
C ASP A 194 -5.24 6.23 23.46
N SER A 195 -5.45 7.05 22.44
CA SER A 195 -4.38 7.58 21.58
C SER A 195 -3.31 8.35 22.37
N LYS A 196 -3.67 9.00 23.48
CA LYS A 196 -2.70 9.69 24.35
C LYS A 196 -1.82 8.71 25.12
N ALA A 197 -2.32 7.54 25.48
CA ALA A 197 -1.53 6.51 26.13
C ALA A 197 -0.51 5.91 25.14
N LEU A 198 -0.88 5.75 23.88
CA LEU A 198 0.00 5.27 22.81
C LEU A 198 1.05 6.30 22.37
N ALA A 199 0.87 7.58 22.69
CA ALA A 199 1.84 8.63 22.41
C ALA A 199 2.93 8.78 23.50
N ARG A 200 2.83 8.06 24.63
CA ARG A 200 3.82 8.13 25.71
C ARG A 200 5.13 7.50 25.29
N ARG A 201 6.26 8.06 25.71
CA ARG A 201 7.61 7.68 25.25
C ARG A 201 7.96 6.19 25.42
N ASP A 202 7.43 5.54 26.44
CA ASP A 202 7.64 4.13 26.78
C ASP A 202 6.93 3.15 25.84
N VAL A 203 5.87 3.60 25.17
CA VAL A 203 5.08 2.81 24.22
C VAL A 203 5.24 3.32 22.80
N GLY A 204 5.43 4.63 22.66
CA GLY A 204 5.26 5.38 21.43
C GLY A 204 6.14 4.90 20.29
N HIS A 205 7.40 4.57 20.56
CA HIS A 205 8.33 4.11 19.53
C HIS A 205 8.77 2.66 19.71
N ASN A 206 8.14 1.94 20.65
CA ASN A 206 8.50 0.57 20.95
C ASN A 206 7.64 -0.39 20.13
N HIS A 207 8.15 -0.83 18.98
CA HIS A 207 7.43 -1.72 18.06
C HIS A 207 7.07 -3.05 18.72
N GLU A 208 7.93 -3.63 19.55
CA GLU A 208 7.66 -4.89 20.26
C GLU A 208 6.48 -4.75 21.22
N GLU A 209 6.42 -3.66 22.00
CA GLU A 209 5.32 -3.39 22.92
C GLU A 209 4.01 -3.13 22.18
N LEU A 210 4.05 -2.41 21.05
CA LEU A 210 2.86 -2.20 20.20
C LEU A 210 2.35 -3.53 19.62
N ALA A 211 3.24 -4.37 19.11
CA ALA A 211 2.89 -5.70 18.59
C ALA A 211 2.26 -6.58 19.69
N ARG A 212 2.86 -6.60 20.89
CA ARG A 212 2.35 -7.35 22.04
C ARG A 212 0.97 -6.87 22.47
N ARG A 213 0.74 -5.55 22.49
CA ARG A 213 -0.59 -4.98 22.80
C ARG A 213 -1.62 -5.33 21.76
N LEU A 214 -1.27 -5.23 20.47
CA LEU A 214 -2.18 -5.56 19.38
C LEU A 214 -2.62 -7.03 19.48
N ALA A 215 -1.67 -7.96 19.67
CA ALA A 215 -1.95 -9.37 19.87
C ALA A 215 -2.82 -9.64 21.11
N ALA A 216 -2.58 -8.93 22.21
CA ALA A 216 -3.39 -9.06 23.43
C ALA A 216 -4.81 -8.50 23.27
N ARG A 217 -4.97 -7.42 22.50
CA ARG A 217 -6.26 -6.76 22.28
C ARG A 217 -7.13 -7.53 21.29
N HIS A 218 -6.52 -8.02 20.22
CA HIS A 218 -7.19 -8.80 19.18
C HIS A 218 -6.22 -9.83 18.58
N PRO A 219 -6.17 -11.05 19.15
CA PRO A 219 -5.32 -12.13 18.65
C PRO A 219 -5.56 -12.42 17.18
N HIS A 220 -4.52 -12.80 16.45
CA HIS A 220 -4.59 -13.10 15.02
C HIS A 220 -3.53 -14.12 14.59
N ARG A 221 -3.76 -14.83 13.49
CA ARG A 221 -2.80 -15.82 12.95
C ARG A 221 -1.43 -15.23 12.62
N ASP A 222 -1.39 -13.92 12.41
CA ASP A 222 -0.18 -13.18 12.02
C ASP A 222 0.71 -12.77 13.20
N ASP A 223 0.24 -12.88 14.44
CA ASP A 223 0.96 -12.43 15.63
C ASP A 223 2.43 -12.91 15.68
N PRO A 224 2.77 -14.18 15.32
CA PRO A 224 4.16 -14.62 15.32
C PRO A 224 5.05 -13.85 14.33
N ILE A 225 4.54 -13.51 13.14
CA ILE A 225 5.30 -12.79 12.13
C ILE A 225 5.37 -11.31 12.50
N VAL A 226 4.26 -10.72 12.97
CA VAL A 226 4.24 -9.33 13.47
C VAL A 226 5.29 -9.15 14.57
N ALA A 227 5.36 -10.07 15.54
CA ALA A 227 6.36 -10.01 16.61
C ALA A 227 7.79 -10.14 16.10
N ALA A 228 8.05 -11.06 15.16
CA ALA A 228 9.37 -11.25 14.56
C ALA A 228 9.86 -10.00 13.82
N VAL A 229 8.99 -9.39 13.00
CA VAL A 229 9.30 -8.15 12.27
C VAL A 229 9.47 -6.98 13.23
N ALA A 230 8.58 -6.81 14.21
CA ALA A 230 8.65 -5.73 15.17
C ALA A 230 9.96 -5.74 15.96
N THR A 231 10.48 -6.93 16.30
CA THR A 231 11.78 -7.11 16.98
C THR A 231 12.97 -6.80 16.05
N ALA A 232 12.82 -7.03 14.74
CA ALA A 232 13.88 -6.81 13.76
C ALA A 232 14.00 -5.33 13.33
N LEU A 233 12.99 -4.50 13.59
CA LEU A 233 13.03 -3.08 13.26
C LEU A 233 14.10 -2.35 14.09
N PRO A 234 14.95 -1.52 13.46
CA PRO A 234 15.98 -0.78 14.18
C PRO A 234 15.37 0.37 14.98
N ASP A 235 16.07 0.81 16.02
CA ASP A 235 15.82 2.11 16.63
C ASP A 235 16.15 3.22 15.62
N TYR A 236 15.10 3.75 15.00
CA TYR A 236 15.22 4.72 13.92
C TYR A 236 15.61 6.11 14.42
N VAL A 237 15.52 6.39 15.73
CA VAL A 237 15.95 7.68 16.29
C VAL A 237 17.47 7.81 16.18
N ASP A 238 18.18 6.71 16.46
CA ASP A 238 19.64 6.62 16.40
C ASP A 238 20.15 6.42 14.96
N SER A 239 19.41 5.71 14.10
CA SER A 239 19.80 5.46 12.70
C SER A 239 19.82 6.72 11.82
N ARG A 240 19.28 7.85 12.27
CA ARG A 240 19.31 9.13 11.54
C ARG A 240 20.70 9.76 11.46
N TYR A 241 21.56 9.44 12.43
CA TYR A 241 22.88 10.09 12.56
C TYR A 241 24.03 9.14 12.24
N LYS A 242 23.75 7.86 11.99
CA LYS A 242 24.72 6.82 11.63
C LYS A 242 24.08 5.82 10.68
N SER A 243 24.79 5.43 9.63
CA SER A 243 24.35 4.32 8.78
C SER A 243 24.10 3.08 9.64
N ALA A 244 22.97 2.41 9.42
CA ALA A 244 22.59 1.23 10.19
C ALA A 244 23.46 0.01 9.85
N GLY A 245 24.29 0.09 8.81
CA GLY A 245 25.11 -1.03 8.33
C GLY A 245 24.30 -2.17 7.74
N LEU A 246 23.01 -1.94 7.46
CA LEU A 246 22.11 -2.92 6.87
C LEU A 246 22.38 -3.05 5.37
N THR A 247 22.35 -4.29 4.88
CA THR A 247 22.37 -4.53 3.44
C THR A 247 21.05 -4.09 2.82
N ARG A 248 21.07 -3.77 1.53
CA ARG A 248 19.84 -3.46 0.78
C ARG A 248 18.79 -4.56 0.93
N LEU A 249 19.18 -5.83 0.82
CA LEU A 249 18.28 -6.97 1.01
C LEU A 249 17.61 -6.96 2.39
N ALA A 250 18.36 -6.68 3.46
CA ALA A 250 17.80 -6.57 4.81
C ALA A 250 16.76 -5.44 4.90
N VAL A 251 17.05 -4.28 4.30
CA VAL A 251 16.08 -3.16 4.28
C VAL A 251 14.83 -3.50 3.47
N VAL A 252 14.97 -4.19 2.34
CA VAL A 252 13.82 -4.65 1.54
C VAL A 252 12.94 -5.63 2.33
N LYS A 253 13.54 -6.57 3.06
CA LYS A 253 12.80 -7.46 3.96
C LYS A 253 12.05 -6.70 5.04
N LEU A 254 12.70 -5.74 5.71
CA LEU A 254 12.06 -4.89 6.71
C LEU A 254 10.91 -4.07 6.12
N ALA A 255 11.04 -3.57 4.89
CA ALA A 255 9.96 -2.86 4.19
C ALA A 255 8.75 -3.75 3.92
N LEU A 256 8.97 -4.97 3.41
CA LEU A 256 7.91 -5.96 3.25
C LEU A 256 7.29 -6.33 4.60
N GLY A 257 8.10 -6.46 5.65
CA GLY A 257 7.63 -6.71 7.01
C GLY A 257 6.77 -5.58 7.57
N ALA A 258 7.15 -4.32 7.34
CA ALA A 258 6.35 -3.17 7.76
C ALA A 258 5.01 -3.10 7.01
N GLN A 259 5.01 -3.37 5.71
CA GLN A 259 3.79 -3.52 4.91
C GLN A 259 2.90 -4.64 5.47
N PHE A 260 3.50 -5.79 5.80
CA PHE A 260 2.80 -6.91 6.41
C PHE A 260 2.17 -6.54 7.76
N ILE A 261 2.92 -5.86 8.65
CA ILE A 261 2.39 -5.37 9.93
C ILE A 261 1.18 -4.47 9.69
N ALA A 262 1.29 -3.53 8.76
CA ALA A 262 0.19 -2.62 8.44
C ALA A 262 -1.05 -3.34 7.90
N ALA A 263 -0.86 -4.28 6.97
CA ALA A 263 -1.94 -5.10 6.42
C ALA A 263 -2.58 -5.97 7.50
N SER A 264 -1.77 -6.61 8.34
CA SER A 264 -2.24 -7.43 9.47
C SER A 264 -3.04 -6.61 10.47
N ALA A 265 -2.58 -5.39 10.79
CA ALA A 265 -3.31 -4.47 11.65
C ALA A 265 -4.68 -4.11 11.05
N ALA A 266 -4.77 -3.90 9.73
CA ALA A 266 -6.04 -3.64 9.03
C ALA A 266 -6.98 -4.86 9.04
N ARG A 267 -6.47 -6.09 8.83
CA ARG A 267 -7.25 -7.35 8.87
C ARG A 267 -7.99 -7.58 10.19
N ARG A 268 -7.50 -7.01 11.30
CA ARG A 268 -8.17 -7.11 12.62
C ARG A 268 -9.40 -6.20 12.76
N LEU A 269 -9.62 -5.28 11.83
CA LEU A 269 -10.66 -4.25 11.93
C LEU A 269 -11.89 -4.55 11.07
N GLY A 270 -11.81 -5.50 10.14
CA GLY A 270 -12.91 -5.83 9.24
C GLY A 270 -12.75 -7.21 8.60
N ASP A 271 -13.63 -7.53 7.67
CA ASP A 271 -13.72 -8.87 7.05
C ASP A 271 -12.80 -9.04 5.83
N GLN A 272 -12.02 -8.00 5.47
CA GLN A 272 -11.15 -8.03 4.30
C GLN A 272 -9.85 -8.79 4.61
N ASP A 273 -9.68 -9.96 4.00
CA ASP A 273 -8.49 -10.80 4.16
C ASP A 273 -8.22 -11.69 2.93
N PHE A 274 -7.82 -11.04 1.83
CA PHE A 274 -7.45 -11.69 0.58
C PHE A 274 -6.22 -12.59 0.75
N ALA A 275 -5.33 -12.27 1.68
CA ALA A 275 -4.17 -13.12 1.92
C ALA A 275 -4.53 -14.47 2.58
N ASP A 276 -5.56 -14.52 3.44
CA ASP A 276 -6.08 -15.80 3.95
C ASP A 276 -6.58 -16.70 2.82
N GLU A 277 -7.29 -16.15 1.85
CA GLU A 277 -7.77 -16.88 0.66
C GLU A 277 -6.59 -17.50 -0.10
N MET A 278 -5.55 -16.71 -0.38
CA MET A 278 -4.36 -17.16 -1.11
C MET A 278 -3.52 -18.20 -0.33
N GLU A 279 -3.54 -18.16 1.00
CA GLU A 279 -2.81 -19.10 1.86
C GLU A 279 -3.46 -20.46 1.96
N GLN A 280 -4.77 -20.52 1.79
CA GLN A 280 -5.54 -21.77 1.78
C GLN A 280 -5.42 -22.53 0.46
N GLU A 281 -4.95 -21.87 -0.61
CA GLU A 281 -4.71 -22.51 -1.90
C GLU A 281 -3.42 -23.38 -1.90
N SER A 282 -3.34 -24.29 -2.87
CA SER A 282 -2.11 -25.09 -3.07
C SER A 282 -0.88 -24.25 -3.43
N TRP A 283 -1.11 -23.06 -3.97
CA TRP A 283 -0.12 -22.05 -4.30
C TRP A 283 -0.82 -20.67 -4.28
N PRO A 284 -0.23 -19.59 -3.73
CA PRO A 284 1.11 -19.50 -3.15
C PRO A 284 1.28 -20.28 -1.85
N GLY A 285 0.17 -20.67 -1.20
CA GLY A 285 0.15 -21.45 0.02
C GLY A 285 0.60 -20.64 1.25
N PRO A 286 0.87 -21.32 2.39
CA PRO A 286 1.14 -20.64 3.66
C PRO A 286 2.34 -19.69 3.62
N ARG A 287 2.15 -18.48 4.19
CA ARG A 287 3.21 -17.48 4.35
C ARG A 287 4.38 -18.00 5.19
N LYS A 288 5.61 -17.60 4.86
CA LYS A 288 6.83 -17.96 5.61
C LYS A 288 7.43 -16.72 6.26
N ALA A 289 7.68 -16.78 7.58
CA ALA A 289 8.22 -15.66 8.34
C ALA A 289 9.57 -15.13 7.80
N ALA A 290 10.41 -16.01 7.25
CA ALA A 290 11.73 -15.67 6.69
C ALA A 290 11.69 -14.69 5.50
N PHE A 291 10.49 -14.42 4.96
CA PHE A 291 10.27 -13.43 3.90
C PHE A 291 10.34 -11.99 4.44
N TYR A 292 9.99 -11.79 5.72
CA TYR A 292 9.77 -10.49 6.33
C TYR A 292 10.86 -10.07 7.34
N ALA A 293 11.67 -11.03 7.81
CA ALA A 293 12.84 -10.82 8.66
C ALA A 293 13.90 -11.89 8.36
#